data_AF-E6TK21-F1
#
_entry.id   AF-E6TK21-F1
#
_cell.length_a   1.000
_cell.length_b   1.000
_cell.length_c   1.000
_cell.angle_alpha   90.00
_cell.angle_beta   90.00
_cell.angle_gamma   90.00
#
_symmetry.space_group_name_H-M   'P 1'
#
loop_
_entity.id
_entity.type
_entity.pdbx_description
1 polymer ?
#
loop_
_entity_poly.entity_id
_entity_poly.type
_entity_poly.pdbx_seq_one_letter_code
_entity_poly.pdbx_strand_id
1 'polypeptide(L)' 'MHENNPESGMPEDATQATEEQRDMQEKLDHADDDPNAPARSQTYRDIPDEN' A
#
# COMPACT_ATOMS: atom_id res chain seq x y z
N MET A 1 -33.06 -9.22 -31.38
CA MET A 1 -32.81 -9.49 -29.96
C MET A 1 -31.29 -9.46 -29.84
N HIS A 2 -30.72 -8.43 -29.21
CA HIS A 2 -29.26 -8.36 -29.04
C HIS A 2 -28.90 -9.12 -27.77
N GLU A 3 -28.22 -10.25 -27.93
CA GLU A 3 -27.53 -10.96 -26.86
C GLU A 3 -26.63 -9.99 -26.07
N ASN A 4 -26.72 -10.05 -24.75
CA ASN A 4 -25.81 -9.37 -23.84
C ASN A 4 -24.39 -9.95 -23.99
N ASN A 5 -23.60 -9.41 -24.91
CA ASN A 5 -22.17 -9.68 -25.00
C ASN A 5 -21.45 -8.63 -24.14
N PRO A 6 -20.83 -8.98 -22.99
CA PRO A 6 -20.12 -7.99 -22.19
C PRO A 6 -19.04 -7.36 -23.06
N GLU A 7 -19.10 -6.04 -23.15
CA GLU A 7 -18.29 -5.16 -23.98
C GLU A 7 -16.80 -5.51 -23.89
N SER A 8 -16.31 -6.17 -24.93
CA SER A 8 -14.90 -6.53 -25.11
C SER A 8 -14.09 -5.27 -25.47
N GLY A 9 -13.67 -4.48 -24.49
CA GLY A 9 -12.75 -3.38 -24.81
C GLY A 9 -12.45 -2.33 -23.75
N MET A 10 -13.02 -2.39 -22.55
CA MET A 10 -12.62 -1.44 -21.51
C MET A 10 -11.28 -1.91 -20.90
N PRO A 11 -10.17 -1.16 -21.07
CA PRO A 11 -8.90 -1.52 -20.46
C PRO A 11 -9.07 -1.52 -18.93
N GLU A 12 -8.34 -2.41 -18.26
CA GLU A 12 -8.31 -2.43 -16.80
C GLU A 12 -7.88 -1.05 -16.27
N ASP A 13 -8.61 -0.57 -15.26
CA ASP A 13 -8.33 0.72 -14.63
C ASP A 13 -7.05 0.63 -13.80
N ALA A 14 -5.94 1.08 -14.38
CA ALA A 14 -4.63 1.09 -13.75
C ALA A 14 -4.51 2.07 -12.55
N THR A 15 -5.55 2.84 -12.22
CA THR A 15 -5.59 3.64 -10.99
C THR A 15 -5.97 2.80 -9.76
N GLN A 16 -6.52 1.61 -9.99
CA GLN A 16 -6.87 0.68 -8.92
C GLN A 16 -5.66 -0.19 -8.58
N ALA A 17 -5.39 -0.34 -7.27
CA ALA A 17 -4.42 -1.33 -6.81
C ALA A 17 -4.92 -2.75 -7.09
N THR A 18 -4.03 -3.61 -7.58
CA THR A 18 -4.26 -5.05 -7.72
C THR A 18 -4.44 -5.71 -6.35
N GLU A 19 -5.01 -6.91 -6.31
CA GLU A 19 -5.18 -7.66 -5.05
C GLU A 19 -3.83 -7.88 -4.34
N GLU A 20 -2.80 -8.30 -5.08
CA GLU A 20 -1.44 -8.47 -4.53
C GLU A 20 -0.88 -7.17 -3.95
N GLN A 21 -1.12 -6.03 -4.62
CA GLN A 21 -0.68 -4.72 -4.12
C GLN A 21 -1.42 -4.32 -2.84
N ARG A 22 -2.71 -4.64 -2.72
CA ARG A 22 -3.50 -4.39 -1.50
C ARG A 22 -2.99 -5.23 -0.33
N ASP A 23 -2.73 -6.52 -0.56
CA ASP A 23 -2.17 -7.41 0.47
C ASP A 23 -0.77 -6.99 0.93
N MET A 24 0.05 -6.45 0.02
CA MET A 24 1.34 -5.87 0.38
C MET A 24 1.18 -4.59 1.20
N GLN A 25 0.24 -3.71 0.81
CA GLN A 25 -0.02 -2.47 1.54
C GLN A 25 -0.53 -2.75 2.96
N GLU A 26 -1.43 -3.71 3.14
CA GLU A 26 -1.93 -4.10 4.47
C GLU A 26 -0.80 -4.59 5.38
N LYS A 27 0.15 -5.37 4.86
CA LYS A 27 1.34 -5.80 5.61
C LYS A 27 2.27 -4.64 6.01
N LEU A 28 2.36 -3.61 5.17
CA LEU A 28 3.18 -2.42 5.44
C LEU A 28 2.51 -1.49 6.44
N ASP A 29 1.19 -1.28 6.35
CA ASP A 29 0.45 -0.41 7.27
C ASP A 29 0.47 -0.94 8.71
N HIS A 30 0.54 -2.25 8.89
CA HIS A 30 0.70 -2.90 10.19
C HIS A 30 2.18 -3.05 10.65
N ALA A 31 3.15 -2.61 9.85
CA ALA A 31 4.56 -2.67 10.23
C ALA A 31 4.91 -1.69 11.37
N ASP A 32 4.24 -0.54 11.42
CA ASP A 32 4.43 0.46 12.49
C ASP A 32 3.79 0.05 13.83
N ASP A 33 2.94 -0.99 13.83
CA ASP A 33 2.38 -1.58 15.04
C ASP A 33 3.37 -2.51 15.76
N ASP A 34 4.53 -2.84 15.17
CA ASP A 34 5.52 -3.74 15.80
C ASP A 34 6.01 -3.14 17.13
N PRO A 35 5.70 -3.78 18.28
CA PRO A 35 6.12 -3.29 19.56
C PRO A 35 7.62 -3.21 19.78
N ASN A 36 8.39 -3.89 18.95
CA ASN A 36 9.84 -3.95 19.00
C ASN A 36 10.49 -3.17 17.85
N ALA A 37 9.74 -2.38 17.07
CA ALA A 37 10.31 -1.61 15.98
C ALA A 37 11.43 -0.67 16.51
N PRO A 38 12.60 -0.65 15.86
CA PRO A 38 13.80 0.01 16.38
C PRO A 38 13.65 1.53 16.54
N ALA A 39 12.68 2.13 15.84
CA ALA A 39 12.40 3.57 15.88
C ALA A 39 11.27 3.96 16.84
N ARG A 40 10.62 3.02 17.55
CA ARG A 40 9.44 3.33 18.39
C ARG A 40 9.68 4.36 19.49
N SER A 41 10.90 4.41 20.03
CA SER A 41 11.31 5.35 21.07
C SER A 41 12.16 6.50 20.54
N GLN A 42 12.54 6.46 19.26
CA GLN A 42 13.37 7.49 18.64
C GLN A 42 12.51 8.74 18.41
N THR A 43 12.95 9.88 18.92
CA THR A 43 12.33 11.18 18.67
C THR A 43 13.20 11.97 17.70
N TYR A 44 12.64 13.02 17.07
CA TYR A 44 13.42 13.93 16.21
C TYR A 44 14.65 14.54 16.92
N ARG A 45 14.68 14.54 18.26
CA ARG A 45 15.81 15.01 19.07
C ARG A 45 16.98 14.00 19.16
N ASP A 46 16.73 12.74 18.83
CA ASP A 46 17.71 11.66 18.88
C ASP A 46 18.45 11.49 17.54
N ILE A 47 17.98 12.17 16.48
CA ILE A 47 18.63 12.21 15.18
C ILE A 47 19.62 13.39 15.17
N PRO A 48 20.94 13.15 15.11
CA PRO A 48 21.92 14.22 14.96
C PRO A 48 21.68 14.94 13.63
N ASP A 49 21.69 16.28 13.63
CA ASP A 49 21.69 17.03 12.38
C ASP A 49 22.96 16.68 11.58
N GLU A 50 22.77 16.16 10.37
CA GLU A 50 23.86 15.93 9.41
C GLU A 50 24.49 17.29 9.07
N ASN A 51 25.79 17.44 9.34
CA ASN A 51 26.60 18.61 8.99
C ASN A 51 27.65 18.25 7.95
#